data_AF-A0A969KNZ6-F1
#
_entry.id   AF-A0A969KNZ6-F1
#
_cell.length_a   1.000
_cell.length_b   1.000
_cell.length_c   1.000
_cell.angle_alpha   90.00
_cell.angle_beta   90.00
_cell.angle_gamma   90.00
#
_symmetry.space_group_name_H-M   'P 1'
#
loop_
_entity.id
_entity.type
_entity.pdbx_description
1 polymer ?
#
loop_
_entity_poly.entity_id
_entity_poly.type
_entity_poly.pdbx_seq_one_letter_code
_entity_poly.pdbx_strand_id
1 'polypeptide(L)'
;MPRRGASARPHEGIFFNDSDVFKIIEGAAYTLQEQPDAQLDAYLDDLIATITAAQESDGYLYTARTIAERNGTVGQLDPEREGQTRWSNLRVNHELYNVGHLYEAAAAHFEATGKRSLLDVALKNADLIDAEFGPGKRLDVPGHQEIEIGLVRLFRVTGEARYLELAKFFLDERGHAHGRPLYTNHDNPGYMQDHLPVVDQREAVGHAVRALYMYAGMADVAALTGDVRYVAAIDQIWENVVGKKLYLTGGLGARHHGEAFGENYELPNDTAYAETCAAIANILWNHRMFLLHGDAKYIDVLERSLYNGFLSGISLSGDHFFYVNPLAFDGHFLFNRDDSQQRKAWFNCSCCPSNVVRLLPSLSGTLYAQCDDAVFVNLFVAGSAELSIEGAALRLTQETAYPWQGKVKIKLDISTAIDFTLHVRIPGWSRGEPVPRNLYRYLEQETQPPALYVNDEALPLDIAQGYARIQRQWQPGDEVKLELPMPIRRVVAHPQVEADAGRVALERGPLVYCFEAVDNGASVLDLALPDDSHFTPVDSPELLGGVVTLHGEVEGQKWVAAPYHVWAHRGVGEMTVWPLRKE
;
A
#
# COMPACT_ATOMS: atom_id res chain seq x y z
N MET A 1 -27.28 7.27 -31.99
CA MET A 1 -26.25 7.03 -30.96
C MET A 1 -26.96 6.93 -29.61
N PRO A 2 -26.71 5.92 -28.77
CA PRO A 2 -27.17 5.99 -27.38
C PRO A 2 -26.65 7.29 -26.76
N ARG A 3 -27.47 7.97 -25.95
CA ARG A 3 -27.05 9.20 -25.26
C ARG A 3 -25.92 8.81 -24.29
N ARG A 4 -24.69 9.30 -24.54
CA ARG A 4 -23.56 9.11 -23.60
C ARG A 4 -23.99 9.56 -22.20
N GLY A 5 -23.65 8.78 -21.18
CA GLY A 5 -23.98 9.08 -19.78
C GLY A 5 -25.46 8.93 -19.40
N ALA A 6 -26.34 8.40 -20.26
CA ALA A 6 -27.74 8.16 -19.93
C ALA A 6 -28.15 6.71 -20.18
N SER A 7 -28.54 6.00 -19.12
CA SER A 7 -29.09 4.65 -19.18
C SER A 7 -30.55 4.65 -18.76
N ALA A 8 -31.42 4.04 -19.58
CA ALA A 8 -32.81 3.78 -19.23
C ALA A 8 -32.97 2.55 -18.31
N ARG A 9 -31.87 1.84 -18.00
CA ARG A 9 -31.86 0.71 -17.07
C ARG A 9 -31.57 1.21 -15.65
N PRO A 10 -32.11 0.53 -14.61
CA PRO A 10 -31.71 0.76 -13.22
C PRO A 10 -30.20 0.56 -13.01
N HIS A 11 -29.67 1.16 -11.94
CA HIS A 11 -28.31 0.88 -11.49
C HIS A 11 -28.18 -0.58 -11.06
N GLU A 12 -27.07 -1.22 -11.43
CA GLU A 12 -26.72 -2.58 -11.03
C GLU A 12 -25.33 -2.59 -10.38
N GLY A 13 -25.13 -3.45 -9.39
CA GLY A 13 -23.87 -3.55 -8.66
C GLY A 13 -23.86 -2.80 -7.32
N ILE A 14 -22.66 -2.51 -6.82
CA ILE A 14 -22.46 -1.84 -5.54
C ILE A 14 -22.33 -0.34 -5.78
N PHE A 15 -22.87 0.46 -4.86
CA PHE A 15 -22.90 1.93 -4.97
C PHE A 15 -21.52 2.60 -5.11
N PHE A 16 -20.42 1.90 -4.79
CA PHE A 16 -19.06 2.41 -4.96
C PHE A 16 -18.37 1.94 -6.26
N ASN A 17 -19.09 1.29 -7.18
CA ASN A 17 -18.51 0.79 -8.43
C ASN A 17 -17.94 1.91 -9.33
N ASP A 18 -18.39 3.16 -9.17
CA ASP A 18 -17.79 4.31 -9.85
C ASP A 18 -16.28 4.40 -9.55
N SER A 19 -15.87 4.10 -8.31
CA SER A 19 -14.47 4.15 -7.87
C SER A 19 -13.55 3.16 -8.59
N ASP A 20 -14.08 2.01 -9.04
CA ASP A 20 -13.28 1.03 -9.78
C ASP A 20 -12.82 1.61 -11.13
N VAL A 21 -13.71 2.36 -11.78
CA VAL A 21 -13.40 3.05 -13.04
C VAL A 21 -12.36 4.14 -12.81
N PHE A 22 -12.50 4.93 -11.73
CA PHE A 22 -11.53 5.98 -11.43
C PHE A 22 -10.13 5.43 -11.14
N LYS A 23 -10.02 4.35 -10.36
CA LYS A 23 -8.72 3.68 -10.11
C LYS A 23 -8.08 3.12 -11.39
N ILE A 24 -8.89 2.58 -12.31
CA ILE A 24 -8.38 2.10 -13.61
C ILE A 24 -7.84 3.28 -14.43
N ILE A 25 -8.54 4.42 -14.44
CA ILE A 25 -8.04 5.65 -15.10
C ILE A 25 -6.72 6.11 -14.45
N GLU A 26 -6.64 6.08 -13.12
CA GLU A 26 -5.42 6.44 -12.38
C GLU A 26 -4.22 5.58 -12.78
N GLY A 27 -4.38 4.24 -12.78
CA GLY A 27 -3.32 3.32 -13.22
C GLY A 27 -2.94 3.48 -14.68
N ALA A 28 -3.92 3.71 -15.56
CA ALA A 28 -3.67 4.00 -16.97
C ALA A 28 -2.90 5.33 -17.15
N ALA A 29 -3.22 6.36 -16.35
CA ALA A 29 -2.50 7.63 -16.37
C ALA A 29 -1.04 7.48 -15.94
N TYR A 30 -0.74 6.74 -14.87
CA TYR A 30 0.64 6.44 -14.49
C TYR A 30 1.37 5.63 -15.56
N THR A 31 0.69 4.68 -16.21
CA THR A 31 1.28 3.94 -17.34
C THR A 31 1.64 4.86 -18.50
N LEU A 32 0.80 5.85 -18.82
CA LEU A 32 1.07 6.83 -19.88
C LEU A 32 2.26 7.75 -19.56
N GLN A 33 2.56 8.00 -18.28
CA GLN A 33 3.76 8.76 -17.86
C GLN A 33 5.05 8.00 -18.20
N GLU A 34 5.05 6.69 -17.95
CA GLU A 34 6.21 5.83 -18.19
C GLU A 34 6.36 5.47 -19.67
N GLN A 35 5.25 5.16 -20.34
CA GLN A 35 5.21 4.75 -21.74
C GLN A 35 4.01 5.35 -22.48
N PRO A 36 4.23 6.35 -23.35
CA PRO A 36 3.16 6.92 -24.15
C PRO A 36 2.46 5.87 -25.04
N ASP A 37 1.13 5.82 -24.97
CA ASP A 37 0.29 4.96 -25.79
C ASP A 37 -0.94 5.75 -26.29
N ALA A 38 -0.96 6.05 -27.59
CA ALA A 38 -2.03 6.84 -28.20
C ALA A 38 -3.39 6.13 -28.21
N GLN A 39 -3.43 4.79 -28.18
CA GLN A 39 -4.69 4.05 -28.13
C GLN A 39 -5.27 4.08 -26.72
N LEU A 40 -4.43 3.90 -25.70
CA LEU A 40 -4.84 4.02 -24.30
C LEU A 40 -5.30 5.45 -23.98
N ASP A 41 -4.55 6.46 -24.42
CA ASP A 41 -4.91 7.87 -24.24
C ASP A 41 -6.27 8.20 -24.91
N ALA A 42 -6.51 7.74 -26.14
CA ALA A 42 -7.80 7.91 -26.81
C ALA A 42 -8.95 7.14 -26.13
N TYR A 43 -8.66 5.97 -25.55
CA TYR A 43 -9.64 5.21 -24.76
C TYR A 43 -10.03 5.98 -23.49
N LEU A 44 -9.04 6.55 -22.78
CA LEU A 44 -9.29 7.41 -21.62
C LEU A 44 -10.12 8.64 -22.00
N ASP A 45 -9.83 9.31 -23.11
CA ASP A 45 -10.64 10.44 -23.58
C ASP A 45 -12.12 10.06 -23.79
N ASP A 46 -12.41 8.89 -24.36
CA ASP A 46 -13.78 8.42 -24.57
C ASP A 46 -14.49 8.06 -23.24
N LEU A 47 -13.76 7.43 -22.33
CA LEU A 47 -14.25 7.09 -20.99
C LEU A 47 -14.53 8.35 -20.17
N ILE A 48 -13.61 9.31 -20.16
CA ILE A 48 -13.75 10.61 -19.49
C ILE A 48 -14.96 11.35 -20.06
N ALA A 49 -15.16 11.36 -21.38
CA ALA A 49 -16.34 11.97 -21.98
C ALA A 49 -17.66 11.32 -21.50
N THR A 50 -17.64 10.02 -21.19
CA THR A 50 -18.79 9.32 -20.58
C THR A 50 -19.03 9.78 -19.15
N ILE A 51 -17.96 9.94 -18.36
CA ILE A 51 -18.01 10.46 -16.99
C ILE A 51 -18.54 11.91 -16.98
N THR A 52 -18.03 12.78 -17.86
CA THR A 52 -18.49 14.17 -17.99
C THR A 52 -19.99 14.24 -18.30
N ALA A 53 -20.51 13.34 -19.14
CA ALA A 53 -21.95 13.29 -19.46
C ALA A 53 -22.81 12.73 -18.31
N ALA A 54 -22.22 11.96 -17.40
CA ALA A 54 -22.88 11.49 -16.18
C ALA A 54 -22.96 12.58 -15.10
N GLN A 55 -21.98 13.50 -15.05
CA GLN A 55 -21.95 14.60 -14.07
C GLN A 55 -23.16 15.53 -14.24
N GLU A 56 -23.76 15.92 -13.11
CA GLU A 56 -24.89 16.82 -13.07
C GLU A 56 -24.48 18.29 -13.23
N SER A 57 -25.46 19.17 -13.46
CA SER A 57 -25.19 20.58 -13.79
C SER A 57 -24.48 21.34 -12.69
N ASP A 58 -24.66 20.95 -11.42
CA ASP A 58 -24.02 21.53 -10.24
C ASP A 58 -22.68 20.88 -9.87
N GLY A 59 -22.27 19.81 -10.56
CA GLY A 59 -21.02 19.10 -10.30
C GLY A 59 -21.18 17.75 -9.61
N TYR A 60 -22.38 17.40 -9.16
CA TYR A 60 -22.63 16.11 -8.51
C TYR A 60 -22.38 14.94 -9.47
N LEU A 61 -21.71 13.89 -8.98
CA LEU A 61 -21.36 12.71 -9.77
C LEU A 61 -21.38 11.47 -8.89
N TYR A 62 -22.47 10.72 -8.97
CA TYR A 62 -22.65 9.45 -8.26
C TYR A 62 -23.75 8.65 -8.96
N THR A 63 -23.35 7.63 -9.72
CA THR A 63 -24.23 7.04 -10.75
C THR A 63 -25.45 6.35 -10.16
N ALA A 64 -25.32 5.69 -9.00
CA ALA A 64 -26.42 4.99 -8.35
C ALA A 64 -27.64 5.90 -8.10
N ARG A 65 -27.41 7.16 -7.70
CA ARG A 65 -28.48 8.16 -7.52
C ARG A 65 -28.88 8.82 -8.83
N THR A 66 -27.91 9.33 -9.60
CA THR A 66 -28.19 10.11 -10.81
C THR A 66 -28.97 9.29 -11.85
N ILE A 67 -28.73 7.98 -11.95
CA ILE A 67 -29.51 7.07 -12.80
C ILE A 67 -30.97 7.00 -12.32
N ALA A 68 -31.19 6.81 -11.01
CA ALA A 68 -32.54 6.72 -10.45
C ALA A 68 -33.32 8.04 -10.58
N GLU A 69 -32.65 9.18 -10.42
CA GLU A 69 -33.24 10.51 -10.65
C GLU A 69 -33.64 10.71 -12.11
N ARG A 70 -32.74 10.42 -13.05
CA ARG A 70 -33.01 10.54 -14.50
C ARG A 70 -34.12 9.60 -14.98
N ASN A 71 -34.26 8.43 -14.35
CA ASN A 71 -35.29 7.45 -14.69
C ASN A 71 -36.61 7.64 -13.91
N GLY A 72 -36.69 8.59 -12.98
CA GLY A 72 -37.87 8.79 -12.14
C GLY A 72 -38.14 7.64 -11.16
N THR A 73 -37.09 6.90 -10.78
CA THR A 73 -37.15 5.71 -9.91
C THR A 73 -36.48 5.92 -8.56
N VAL A 74 -36.35 7.16 -8.08
CA VAL A 74 -35.73 7.48 -6.77
C VAL A 74 -36.37 6.71 -5.61
N GLY A 75 -37.67 6.45 -5.67
CA GLY A 75 -38.38 5.63 -4.66
C GLY A 75 -37.98 4.14 -4.65
N GLN A 76 -37.13 3.70 -5.57
CA GLN A 76 -36.56 2.35 -5.61
C GLN A 76 -35.13 2.29 -5.03
N LEU A 77 -34.53 3.43 -4.69
CA LEU A 77 -33.26 3.45 -3.96
C LEU A 77 -33.47 2.89 -2.56
N ASP A 78 -32.49 2.13 -2.08
CA ASP A 78 -32.51 1.59 -0.73
C ASP A 78 -32.00 2.68 0.24
N PRO A 79 -32.83 3.18 1.17
CA PRO A 79 -32.42 4.19 2.14
C PRO A 79 -31.20 3.78 2.97
N GLU A 80 -31.05 2.48 3.25
CA GLU A 80 -29.95 1.95 4.06
C GLU A 80 -28.64 1.80 3.26
N ARG A 81 -28.72 1.81 1.92
CA ARG A 81 -27.56 1.70 1.04
C ARG A 81 -27.21 2.99 0.35
N GLU A 82 -28.12 3.58 -0.43
CA GLU A 82 -27.86 4.80 -1.21
C GLU A 82 -28.28 6.07 -0.46
N GLY A 83 -29.22 5.97 0.48
CA GLY A 83 -29.82 7.12 1.18
C GLY A 83 -30.99 7.76 0.43
N GLN A 84 -31.87 8.46 1.15
CA GLN A 84 -33.07 9.06 0.57
C GLN A 84 -32.76 10.29 -0.29
N THR A 85 -31.82 11.12 0.14
CA THR A 85 -31.31 12.30 -0.58
C THR A 85 -29.79 12.25 -0.69
N ARG A 86 -29.21 13.12 -1.52
CA ARG A 86 -27.76 13.35 -1.52
C ARG A 86 -27.27 13.56 -0.08
N TRP A 87 -26.12 12.97 0.24
CA TRP A 87 -25.42 13.14 1.51
C TRP A 87 -26.16 12.60 2.75
N SER A 88 -27.31 11.92 2.58
CA SER A 88 -28.13 11.49 3.73
C SER A 88 -27.67 10.18 4.38
N ASN A 89 -26.76 9.43 3.74
CA ASN A 89 -26.25 8.17 4.26
C ASN A 89 -24.75 7.99 3.99
N LEU A 90 -23.97 9.04 4.27
CA LEU A 90 -22.51 9.06 4.08
C LEU A 90 -21.77 7.98 4.88
N ARG A 91 -22.41 7.45 5.92
CA ARG A 91 -21.95 6.29 6.68
C ARG A 91 -21.74 5.06 5.80
N VAL A 92 -22.57 4.84 4.77
CA VAL A 92 -22.58 3.59 3.99
C VAL A 92 -22.39 3.81 2.50
N ASN A 93 -22.94 4.87 1.91
CA ASN A 93 -23.14 4.96 0.45
C ASN A 93 -21.90 5.31 -0.38
N HIS A 94 -20.78 5.65 0.27
CA HIS A 94 -19.49 5.96 -0.38
C HIS A 94 -19.53 7.14 -1.37
N GLU A 95 -20.49 8.07 -1.25
CA GLU A 95 -20.52 9.28 -2.12
C GLU A 95 -19.17 10.04 -2.07
N LEU A 96 -18.62 10.27 -0.87
CA LEU A 96 -17.32 10.95 -0.70
C LEU A 96 -16.11 10.06 -1.05
N TYR A 97 -16.21 8.74 -0.86
CA TYR A 97 -15.14 7.81 -1.23
C TYR A 97 -14.97 7.72 -2.75
N ASN A 98 -16.08 7.65 -3.50
CA ASN A 98 -16.05 7.60 -4.96
C ASN A 98 -15.32 8.81 -5.54
N VAL A 99 -15.64 10.01 -5.03
CA VAL A 99 -15.04 11.25 -5.54
C VAL A 99 -13.62 11.48 -5.05
N GLY A 100 -13.23 10.95 -3.88
CA GLY A 100 -11.81 10.92 -3.50
C GLY A 100 -10.94 10.19 -4.54
N HIS A 101 -11.39 9.01 -4.98
CA HIS A 101 -10.72 8.29 -6.07
C HIS A 101 -10.81 9.01 -7.43
N LEU A 102 -11.91 9.72 -7.72
CA LEU A 102 -11.99 10.58 -8.90
C LEU A 102 -10.90 11.67 -8.87
N TYR A 103 -10.66 12.26 -7.70
CA TYR A 103 -9.70 13.35 -7.54
C TYR A 103 -8.26 12.87 -7.72
N GLU A 104 -7.91 11.70 -7.19
CA GLU A 104 -6.61 11.07 -7.44
C GLU A 104 -6.41 10.76 -8.93
N ALA A 105 -7.41 10.14 -9.57
CA ALA A 105 -7.39 9.82 -11.00
C ALA A 105 -7.27 11.07 -11.89
N ALA A 106 -7.98 12.14 -11.53
CA ALA A 106 -7.95 13.41 -12.25
C ALA A 106 -6.60 14.11 -12.17
N ALA A 107 -5.98 14.10 -10.98
CA ALA A 107 -4.64 14.64 -10.78
C ALA A 107 -3.60 13.84 -11.57
N ALA A 108 -3.62 12.50 -11.48
CA ALA A 108 -2.71 11.63 -12.21
C ALA A 108 -2.85 11.80 -13.74
N HIS A 109 -4.09 11.83 -14.25
CA HIS A 109 -4.36 12.04 -15.68
C HIS A 109 -3.86 13.41 -16.17
N PHE A 110 -4.05 14.47 -15.37
CA PHE A 110 -3.54 15.80 -15.71
C PHE A 110 -2.01 15.84 -15.73
N GLU A 111 -1.34 15.26 -14.72
CA GLU A 111 0.12 15.14 -14.66
C GLU A 111 0.67 14.35 -15.86
N ALA A 112 -0.03 13.28 -16.27
CA ALA A 112 0.39 12.41 -17.38
C ALA A 112 0.24 13.04 -18.78
N THR A 113 -0.85 13.78 -19.00
CA THR A 113 -1.26 14.18 -20.36
C THR A 113 -1.30 15.69 -20.58
N GLY A 114 -1.28 16.48 -19.50
CA GLY A 114 -1.59 17.92 -19.51
C GLY A 114 -3.05 18.24 -19.83
N LYS A 115 -3.91 17.24 -20.09
CA LYS A 115 -5.32 17.45 -20.43
C LYS A 115 -6.15 17.71 -19.18
N ARG A 116 -7.05 18.68 -19.27
CA ARG A 116 -7.96 19.08 -18.18
C ARG A 116 -9.33 18.39 -18.21
N SER A 117 -9.60 17.53 -19.18
CA SER A 117 -10.93 16.92 -19.40
C SER A 117 -11.49 16.24 -18.15
N LEU A 118 -10.67 15.47 -17.43
CA LEU A 118 -11.06 14.86 -16.16
C LEU A 118 -10.86 15.79 -14.95
N LEU A 119 -9.81 16.62 -14.97
CA LEU A 119 -9.54 17.60 -13.92
C LEU A 119 -10.70 18.57 -13.73
N ASP A 120 -11.27 19.12 -14.80
CA ASP A 120 -12.37 20.07 -14.71
C ASP A 120 -13.67 19.40 -14.19
N VAL A 121 -13.86 18.10 -14.45
CA VAL A 121 -14.94 17.30 -13.83
C VAL A 121 -14.72 17.19 -12.33
N ALA A 122 -13.51 16.82 -11.90
CA ALA A 122 -13.15 16.70 -10.50
C ALA A 122 -13.28 18.04 -9.76
N LEU A 123 -12.79 19.15 -10.33
CA LEU A 123 -12.86 20.48 -9.72
C LEU A 123 -14.30 20.95 -9.54
N LYS A 124 -15.15 20.76 -10.55
CA LYS A 124 -16.57 21.11 -10.45
C LYS A 124 -17.27 20.31 -9.33
N ASN A 125 -16.88 19.05 -9.15
CA ASN A 125 -17.39 18.24 -8.06
C ASN A 125 -16.83 18.68 -6.69
N ALA A 126 -15.53 18.96 -6.59
CA ALA A 126 -14.90 19.46 -5.37
C ALA A 126 -15.48 20.81 -4.92
N ASP A 127 -15.81 21.70 -5.85
CA ASP A 127 -16.47 22.97 -5.57
C ASP A 127 -17.88 22.79 -5.00
N LEU A 128 -18.63 21.79 -5.48
CA LEU A 128 -19.93 21.43 -4.90
C LEU A 128 -19.75 20.92 -3.47
N ILE A 129 -18.76 20.06 -3.21
CA ILE A 129 -18.51 19.54 -1.86
C ILE A 129 -18.07 20.66 -0.93
N ASP A 130 -17.17 21.55 -1.36
CA ASP A 130 -16.82 22.74 -0.58
C ASP A 130 -18.05 23.60 -0.28
N ALA A 131 -19.01 23.73 -1.20
CA ALA A 131 -20.24 24.48 -0.95
C ALA A 131 -21.19 23.81 0.07
N GLU A 132 -21.23 22.48 0.11
CA GLU A 132 -22.13 21.68 0.95
C GLU A 132 -21.57 21.35 2.34
N PHE A 133 -20.25 21.20 2.47
CA PHE A 133 -19.57 20.74 3.69
C PHE A 133 -18.64 21.82 4.25
N GLY A 134 -18.48 21.84 5.58
CA GLY A 134 -17.61 22.78 6.28
C GLY A 134 -18.30 23.54 7.41
N PRO A 135 -17.57 24.45 8.07
CA PRO A 135 -18.12 25.24 9.17
C PRO A 135 -19.37 26.03 8.75
N GLY A 136 -20.46 25.88 9.52
CA GLY A 136 -21.76 26.52 9.22
C GLY A 136 -22.55 25.87 8.07
N LYS A 137 -22.06 24.76 7.52
CA LYS A 137 -22.69 23.93 6.49
C LYS A 137 -22.93 22.52 7.05
N ARG A 138 -22.89 21.46 6.22
CA ARG A 138 -22.93 20.07 6.71
C ARG A 138 -21.66 19.71 7.46
N LEU A 139 -21.84 19.02 8.59
CA LEU A 139 -20.76 18.54 9.47
C LEU A 139 -20.53 17.02 9.35
N ASP A 140 -21.17 16.38 8.38
CA ASP A 140 -20.95 14.97 8.06
C ASP A 140 -19.52 14.72 7.53
N VAL A 141 -19.02 13.51 7.78
CA VAL A 141 -17.68 13.04 7.39
C VAL A 141 -17.80 11.82 6.47
N PRO A 142 -16.74 11.39 5.77
CA PRO A 142 -16.84 10.17 4.97
C PRO A 142 -17.04 8.92 5.84
N GLY A 143 -17.95 8.01 5.47
CA GLY A 143 -18.04 6.68 6.09
C GLY A 143 -16.91 5.74 5.68
N HIS A 144 -16.23 6.04 4.58
CA HIS A 144 -14.99 5.41 4.14
C HIS A 144 -14.02 6.52 3.70
N GLN A 145 -12.97 6.73 4.48
CA GLN A 145 -11.95 7.75 4.26
C GLN A 145 -11.21 7.52 2.94
N GLU A 146 -10.95 8.60 2.19
CA GLU A 146 -10.30 8.59 0.87
C GLU A 146 -10.34 10.02 0.29
N ILE A 147 -11.44 10.74 0.49
CA ILE A 147 -11.62 12.10 -0.02
C ILE A 147 -10.56 13.07 0.50
N GLU A 148 -10.06 12.84 1.71
CA GLU A 148 -9.00 13.63 2.33
C GLU A 148 -7.71 13.57 1.49
N ILE A 149 -7.36 12.38 0.99
CA ILE A 149 -6.20 12.16 0.10
C ILE A 149 -6.45 12.83 -1.25
N GLY A 150 -7.63 12.57 -1.85
CA GLY A 150 -8.01 13.13 -3.15
C GLY A 150 -8.00 14.66 -3.17
N LEU A 151 -8.51 15.30 -2.12
CA LEU A 151 -8.51 16.77 -1.98
C LEU A 151 -7.09 17.34 -1.86
N VAL A 152 -6.19 16.67 -1.14
CA VAL A 152 -4.78 17.05 -1.10
C VAL A 152 -4.14 16.93 -2.49
N ARG A 153 -4.46 15.88 -3.25
CA ARG A 153 -3.97 15.75 -4.65
C ARG A 153 -4.47 16.90 -5.52
N LEU A 154 -5.73 17.30 -5.41
CA LEU A 154 -6.25 18.50 -6.10
C LEU A 154 -5.56 19.78 -5.67
N PHE A 155 -5.33 19.98 -4.37
CA PHE A 155 -4.57 21.12 -3.87
C PHE A 155 -3.17 21.18 -4.51
N ARG A 156 -2.43 20.06 -4.59
CA ARG A 156 -1.09 20.04 -5.18
C ARG A 156 -1.07 20.43 -6.66
N VAL A 157 -2.04 19.97 -7.46
CA VAL A 157 -2.06 20.27 -8.91
C VAL A 157 -2.69 21.63 -9.26
N THR A 158 -3.41 22.27 -8.32
CA THR A 158 -4.10 23.54 -8.58
C THR A 158 -3.60 24.73 -7.77
N GLY A 159 -3.01 24.50 -6.60
CA GLY A 159 -2.70 25.53 -5.61
C GLY A 159 -3.93 26.09 -4.86
N GLU A 160 -5.12 25.52 -5.04
CA GLU A 160 -6.35 26.01 -4.40
C GLU A 160 -6.44 25.58 -2.94
N ALA A 161 -6.12 26.52 -2.03
CA ALA A 161 -6.03 26.26 -0.59
C ALA A 161 -7.35 25.76 0.02
N ARG A 162 -8.53 26.12 -0.53
CA ARG A 162 -9.82 25.62 -0.01
C ARG A 162 -9.90 24.09 0.00
N TYR A 163 -9.27 23.40 -0.95
CA TYR A 163 -9.30 21.93 -0.97
C TYR A 163 -8.48 21.31 0.16
N LEU A 164 -7.34 21.92 0.53
CA LEU A 164 -6.57 21.50 1.70
C LEU A 164 -7.35 21.76 3.01
N GLU A 165 -8.00 22.91 3.13
CA GLU A 165 -8.83 23.23 4.30
C GLU A 165 -10.04 22.29 4.41
N LEU A 166 -10.64 21.90 3.28
CA LEU A 166 -11.73 20.92 3.25
C LEU A 166 -11.25 19.52 3.64
N ALA A 167 -10.07 19.10 3.19
CA ALA A 167 -9.46 17.84 3.63
C ALA A 167 -9.23 17.84 5.15
N LYS A 168 -8.67 18.95 5.67
CA LYS A 168 -8.47 19.15 7.10
C LYS A 168 -9.79 19.12 7.87
N PHE A 169 -10.84 19.77 7.35
CA PHE A 169 -12.16 19.79 7.95
C PHE A 169 -12.73 18.36 8.14
N PHE A 170 -12.65 17.50 7.11
CA PHE A 170 -13.15 16.12 7.24
C PHE A 170 -12.42 15.32 8.31
N LEU A 171 -11.10 15.54 8.48
CA LEU A 171 -10.32 14.92 9.55
C LEU A 171 -10.66 15.50 10.92
N ASP A 172 -10.77 16.83 11.02
CA ASP A 172 -11.06 17.53 12.28
C ASP A 172 -12.46 17.23 12.81
N GLU A 173 -13.46 17.04 11.94
CA GLU A 173 -14.83 16.78 12.35
C GLU A 173 -15.08 15.30 12.67
N ARG A 174 -14.21 14.39 12.20
CA ARG A 174 -14.29 12.97 12.54
C ARG A 174 -14.06 12.78 14.04
N GLY A 175 -14.91 11.99 14.67
CA GLY A 175 -14.90 11.74 16.11
C GLY A 175 -15.69 12.75 16.93
N HIS A 176 -16.29 13.76 16.30
CA HIS A 176 -17.14 14.75 16.96
C HIS A 176 -18.62 14.55 16.63
N ALA A 177 -19.46 14.60 17.66
CA ALA A 177 -20.91 14.48 17.54
C ALA A 177 -21.58 15.87 17.32
N HIS A 178 -20.97 16.75 16.52
CA HIS A 178 -21.52 18.08 16.29
C HIS A 178 -22.61 18.02 15.21
N GLY A 179 -23.88 17.96 15.65
CA GLY A 179 -25.01 18.02 14.72
C GLY A 179 -25.22 16.77 13.87
N ARG A 180 -24.48 15.68 14.14
CA ARG A 180 -24.63 14.36 13.51
C ARG A 180 -24.36 13.24 14.52
N PRO A 181 -24.88 12.01 14.30
CA PRO A 181 -24.44 10.84 15.05
C PRO A 181 -23.03 10.43 14.63
N LEU A 182 -22.25 9.90 15.57
CA LEU A 182 -20.98 9.22 15.25
C LEU A 182 -21.27 7.93 14.48
N TYR A 183 -20.42 7.65 13.49
CA TYR A 183 -20.51 6.47 12.64
C TYR A 183 -19.81 5.28 13.32
N THR A 184 -20.49 4.73 14.32
CA THR A 184 -20.03 3.57 15.10
C THR A 184 -20.90 2.34 14.78
N ASN A 185 -20.30 1.15 14.70
CA ASN A 185 -21.06 -0.10 14.68
C ASN A 185 -21.18 -0.68 16.09
N HIS A 186 -22.30 -1.33 16.40
CA HIS A 186 -22.56 -1.89 17.75
C HIS A 186 -21.44 -2.82 18.22
N ASP A 187 -21.00 -3.74 17.36
CA ASP A 187 -20.00 -4.76 17.71
C ASP A 187 -18.55 -4.31 17.42
N ASN A 188 -18.38 -3.20 16.71
CA ASN A 188 -17.07 -2.61 16.41
C ASN A 188 -17.20 -1.08 16.30
N PRO A 189 -17.17 -0.36 17.44
CA PRO A 189 -17.30 1.10 17.43
C PRO A 189 -16.23 1.79 16.59
N GLY A 190 -15.06 1.16 16.46
CA GLY A 190 -13.94 1.63 15.66
C GLY A 190 -14.04 1.39 14.15
N TYR A 191 -15.09 0.70 13.64
CA TYR A 191 -15.15 0.24 12.23
C TYR A 191 -14.84 1.34 11.19
N MET A 192 -15.32 2.57 11.40
CA MET A 192 -15.08 3.74 10.54
C MET A 192 -14.15 4.77 11.19
N GLN A 193 -13.47 4.40 12.28
CA GLN A 193 -12.54 5.26 13.02
C GLN A 193 -13.17 6.60 13.44
N ASP A 194 -14.48 6.65 13.64
CA ASP A 194 -15.26 7.84 14.02
C ASP A 194 -15.64 7.85 15.52
N HIS A 195 -15.01 6.97 16.29
CA HIS A 195 -15.25 6.77 17.72
C HIS A 195 -14.57 7.83 18.60
N LEU A 196 -13.52 8.47 18.09
CA LEU A 196 -12.72 9.50 18.77
C LEU A 196 -12.18 10.51 17.74
N PRO A 197 -11.93 11.76 18.15
CA PRO A 197 -11.21 12.72 17.31
C PRO A 197 -9.90 12.13 16.82
N VAL A 198 -9.55 12.35 15.54
CA VAL A 198 -8.39 11.68 14.93
C VAL A 198 -7.06 11.98 15.65
N VAL A 199 -6.95 13.18 16.22
CA VAL A 199 -5.79 13.62 17.02
C VAL A 199 -5.72 12.97 18.40
N ASP A 200 -6.78 12.30 18.85
CA ASP A 200 -6.88 11.58 20.11
C ASP A 200 -6.77 10.06 19.94
N GLN A 201 -6.76 9.56 18.70
CA GLN A 201 -6.56 8.14 18.41
C GLN A 201 -5.10 7.73 18.62
N ARG A 202 -4.89 6.54 19.17
CA ARG A 202 -3.58 6.01 19.59
C ARG A 202 -3.29 4.60 19.12
N GLU A 203 -4.31 3.88 18.68
CA GLU A 203 -4.21 2.50 18.20
C GLU A 203 -4.99 2.35 16.90
N ALA A 204 -4.54 1.43 16.04
CA ALA A 204 -5.28 1.10 14.84
C ALA A 204 -6.44 0.15 15.15
N VAL A 205 -7.66 0.56 14.80
CA VAL A 205 -8.90 -0.19 15.07
C VAL A 205 -9.81 -0.19 13.85
N GLY A 206 -10.78 -1.11 13.84
CA GLY A 206 -11.80 -1.15 12.79
C GLY A 206 -11.27 -1.62 11.45
N HIS A 207 -11.98 -1.26 10.38
CA HIS A 207 -11.66 -1.69 9.02
C HIS A 207 -10.27 -1.20 8.60
N ALA A 208 -9.41 -2.10 8.12
CA ALA A 208 -8.01 -1.81 7.86
C ALA A 208 -7.79 -0.74 6.78
N VAL A 209 -8.45 -0.87 5.61
CA VAL A 209 -8.29 0.10 4.51
C VAL A 209 -8.74 1.52 4.91
N ARG A 210 -9.95 1.67 5.48
CA ARG A 210 -10.46 2.95 6.00
C ARG A 210 -9.46 3.65 6.91
N ALA A 211 -8.96 2.90 7.91
CA ALA A 211 -7.97 3.39 8.85
C ALA A 211 -6.69 3.86 8.14
N LEU A 212 -6.12 3.03 7.26
CA LEU A 212 -4.85 3.34 6.59
C LEU A 212 -4.96 4.51 5.60
N TYR A 213 -6.09 4.64 4.88
CA TYR A 213 -6.37 5.81 4.05
C TYR A 213 -6.52 7.08 4.89
N MET A 214 -7.20 6.99 6.04
CA MET A 214 -7.27 8.10 6.98
C MET A 214 -5.89 8.52 7.49
N TYR A 215 -5.04 7.56 7.87
CA TYR A 215 -3.69 7.88 8.37
C TYR A 215 -2.80 8.49 7.29
N ALA A 216 -2.94 8.05 6.03
CA ALA A 216 -2.31 8.70 4.89
C ALA A 216 -2.79 10.15 4.71
N GLY A 217 -4.11 10.40 4.76
CA GLY A 217 -4.66 11.76 4.72
C GLY A 217 -4.22 12.63 5.90
N MET A 218 -4.12 12.07 7.11
CA MET A 218 -3.59 12.77 8.29
C MET A 218 -2.12 13.15 8.11
N ALA A 219 -1.29 12.26 7.54
CA ALA A 219 0.12 12.56 7.27
C ALA A 219 0.26 13.69 6.23
N ASP A 220 -0.55 13.66 5.17
CA ASP A 220 -0.59 14.72 4.15
C ASP A 220 -0.97 16.09 4.76
N VAL A 221 -2.06 16.14 5.54
CA VAL A 221 -2.51 17.36 6.20
C VAL A 221 -1.49 17.85 7.23
N ALA A 222 -0.88 16.96 8.00
CA ALA A 222 0.18 17.30 8.94
C ALA A 222 1.36 18.00 8.26
N ALA A 223 1.87 17.41 7.17
CA ALA A 223 3.01 17.94 6.42
C ALA A 223 2.70 19.30 5.79
N LEU A 224 1.50 19.48 5.24
CA LEU A 224 1.13 20.69 4.50
C LEU A 224 0.67 21.86 5.37
N THR A 225 0.19 21.59 6.60
CA THR A 225 -0.31 22.62 7.52
C THR A 225 0.64 22.89 8.70
N GLY A 226 1.59 22.00 8.96
CA GLY A 226 2.47 22.06 10.14
C GLY A 226 1.75 21.75 11.47
N ASP A 227 0.54 21.17 11.43
CA ASP A 227 -0.23 20.86 12.64
C ASP A 227 0.31 19.58 13.32
N VAL A 228 1.17 19.80 14.31
CA VAL A 228 1.88 18.75 15.06
C VAL A 228 0.97 17.79 15.84
N ARG A 229 -0.32 18.13 16.02
CA ARG A 229 -1.28 17.25 16.71
C ARG A 229 -1.56 15.99 15.90
N TYR A 230 -1.64 16.11 14.56
CA TYR A 230 -1.77 14.94 13.70
C TYR A 230 -0.51 14.07 13.76
N VAL A 231 0.68 14.68 13.71
CA VAL A 231 1.98 13.99 13.79
C VAL A 231 2.03 13.11 15.04
N ALA A 232 1.70 13.68 16.21
CA ALA A 232 1.71 12.94 17.47
C ALA A 232 0.73 11.75 17.49
N ALA A 233 -0.42 11.86 16.81
CA ALA A 233 -1.39 10.78 16.71
C ALA A 233 -0.95 9.69 15.73
N ILE A 234 -0.58 10.05 14.49
CA ILE A 234 -0.16 9.09 13.47
C ILE A 234 1.13 8.36 13.86
N ASP A 235 2.05 9.01 14.58
CA ASP A 235 3.24 8.35 15.12
C ASP A 235 2.84 7.25 16.11
N GLN A 236 1.97 7.56 17.08
CA GLN A 236 1.53 6.56 18.07
C GLN A 236 0.72 5.42 17.45
N ILE A 237 -0.11 5.72 16.46
CA ILE A 237 -0.85 4.71 15.69
C ILE A 237 0.14 3.83 14.90
N TRP A 238 1.14 4.42 14.24
CA TRP A 238 2.18 3.67 13.54
C TRP A 238 2.95 2.75 14.48
N GLU A 239 3.31 3.23 15.67
CA GLU A 239 3.93 2.41 16.71
C GLU A 239 3.06 1.24 17.15
N ASN A 240 1.74 1.45 17.27
CA ASN A 240 0.80 0.39 17.56
C ASN A 240 0.76 -0.66 16.44
N VAL A 241 0.66 -0.23 15.17
CA VAL A 241 0.57 -1.12 14.02
C VAL A 241 1.84 -1.97 13.91
N VAL A 242 3.00 -1.35 13.81
CA VAL A 242 4.26 -2.05 13.53
C VAL A 242 4.72 -2.86 14.75
N GLY A 243 4.43 -2.40 15.96
CA GLY A 243 4.82 -3.10 17.19
C GLY A 243 3.87 -4.22 17.62
N LYS A 244 2.62 -4.28 17.11
CA LYS A 244 1.59 -5.18 17.67
C LYS A 244 0.61 -5.78 16.67
N LYS A 245 0.42 -5.22 15.48
CA LYS A 245 -0.67 -5.60 14.55
C LYS A 245 -0.23 -5.82 13.09
N LEU A 246 1.07 -5.90 12.85
CA LEU A 246 1.66 -6.12 11.52
C LEU A 246 2.01 -7.59 11.36
N TYR A 247 1.44 -8.27 10.37
CA TYR A 247 1.90 -9.62 10.01
C TYR A 247 3.33 -9.57 9.45
N LEU A 248 4.09 -10.67 9.58
CA LEU A 248 5.46 -10.73 9.03
C LEU A 248 5.50 -10.45 7.53
N THR A 249 4.45 -10.78 6.77
CA THR A 249 4.33 -10.46 5.34
C THR A 249 4.09 -8.96 5.06
N GLY A 250 3.98 -8.12 6.08
CA GLY A 250 3.57 -6.72 5.96
C GLY A 250 2.08 -6.53 5.70
N GLY A 251 1.28 -7.60 5.76
CA GLY A 251 -0.18 -7.55 5.67
C GLY A 251 -0.83 -6.99 6.93
N LEU A 252 -2.02 -6.40 6.79
CA LEU A 252 -2.79 -5.78 7.87
C LEU A 252 -4.27 -6.16 7.82
N GLY A 253 -4.88 -6.32 8.99
CA GLY A 253 -6.25 -6.81 9.16
C GLY A 253 -6.26 -8.28 9.55
N ALA A 254 -6.56 -8.56 10.81
CA ALA A 254 -6.52 -9.92 11.36
C ALA A 254 -7.85 -10.66 11.22
N ARG A 255 -8.97 -9.92 11.08
CA ARG A 255 -10.32 -10.49 11.19
C ARG A 255 -11.09 -10.34 9.87
N HIS A 256 -11.68 -11.43 9.40
CA HIS A 256 -12.67 -11.41 8.31
C HIS A 256 -13.88 -10.55 8.67
N HIS A 257 -14.36 -10.65 9.91
CA HIS A 257 -15.45 -9.81 10.37
C HIS A 257 -15.01 -8.34 10.39
N GLY A 258 -15.65 -7.54 9.54
CA GLY A 258 -15.36 -6.12 9.41
C GLY A 258 -14.06 -5.79 8.67
N GLU A 259 -13.38 -6.78 8.07
CA GLU A 259 -12.12 -6.57 7.31
C GLU A 259 -11.11 -5.78 8.15
N ALA A 260 -10.96 -6.19 9.42
CA ALA A 260 -10.58 -5.30 10.51
C ALA A 260 -9.26 -5.67 11.19
N PHE A 261 -8.63 -4.67 11.79
CA PHE A 261 -7.63 -4.87 12.83
C PHE A 261 -8.21 -5.71 13.99
N GLY A 262 -7.41 -6.62 14.51
CA GLY A 262 -7.67 -7.31 15.76
C GLY A 262 -7.18 -6.52 16.98
N GLU A 263 -7.16 -7.18 18.13
CA GLU A 263 -6.48 -6.70 19.33
C GLU A 263 -4.95 -6.67 19.12
N ASN A 264 -4.26 -6.00 20.04
CA ASN A 264 -2.80 -6.04 20.08
C ASN A 264 -2.31 -7.50 20.17
N TYR A 265 -1.39 -7.89 19.28
CA TYR A 265 -0.81 -9.23 19.13
C TYR A 265 -1.77 -10.33 18.63
N GLU A 266 -3.00 -9.98 18.23
CA GLU A 266 -3.90 -10.91 17.54
C GLU A 266 -3.53 -11.02 16.06
N LEU A 267 -2.74 -12.04 15.72
CA LEU A 267 -2.24 -12.28 14.37
C LEU A 267 -2.41 -13.77 13.98
N PRO A 268 -3.64 -14.30 13.89
CA PRO A 268 -3.86 -15.68 13.44
C PRO A 268 -3.41 -15.85 11.99
N ASN A 269 -2.80 -16.99 11.64
CA ASN A 269 -2.22 -17.21 10.31
C ASN A 269 -3.21 -17.76 9.28
N ASP A 270 -4.05 -18.70 9.68
CA ASP A 270 -5.03 -19.42 8.86
C ASP A 270 -6.29 -18.60 8.56
N THR A 271 -6.65 -17.72 9.50
CA THR A 271 -7.82 -16.83 9.42
C THR A 271 -7.45 -15.36 9.24
N ALA A 272 -6.18 -15.08 8.89
CA ALA A 272 -5.72 -13.73 8.56
C ALA A 272 -6.54 -13.15 7.40
N TYR A 273 -7.01 -11.90 7.55
CA TYR A 273 -7.66 -11.21 6.45
C TYR A 273 -6.65 -10.60 5.48
N ALA A 274 -5.69 -9.82 6.00
CA ALA A 274 -4.55 -9.26 5.28
C ALA A 274 -4.90 -8.82 3.84
N GLU A 275 -5.86 -7.92 3.73
CA GLU A 275 -6.43 -7.52 2.44
C GLU A 275 -5.36 -6.93 1.51
N THR A 276 -5.39 -7.24 0.21
CA THR A 276 -4.49 -6.62 -0.78
C THR A 276 -4.61 -5.08 -0.78
N CYS A 277 -5.82 -4.52 -0.67
CA CYS A 277 -6.01 -3.06 -0.51
C CYS A 277 -5.39 -2.52 0.78
N ALA A 278 -5.37 -3.29 1.87
CA ALA A 278 -4.73 -2.86 3.12
C ALA A 278 -3.21 -2.84 2.97
N ALA A 279 -2.62 -3.79 2.23
CA ALA A 279 -1.19 -3.74 1.88
C ALA A 279 -0.86 -2.50 1.03
N ILE A 280 -1.70 -2.17 0.04
CA ILE A 280 -1.57 -0.95 -0.78
C ILE A 280 -1.65 0.30 0.10
N ALA A 281 -2.67 0.40 0.95
CA ALA A 281 -2.84 1.52 1.86
C ALA A 281 -1.67 1.67 2.84
N ASN A 282 -1.09 0.55 3.30
CA ASN A 282 0.10 0.56 4.15
C ASN A 282 1.34 1.07 3.43
N ILE A 283 1.52 0.74 2.15
CA ILE A 283 2.58 1.28 1.29
C ILE A 283 2.42 2.81 1.15
N LEU A 284 1.21 3.26 0.83
CA LEU A 284 0.89 4.69 0.68
C LEU A 284 1.10 5.48 1.98
N TRP A 285 0.72 4.91 3.12
CA TRP A 285 0.89 5.54 4.43
C TRP A 285 2.37 5.61 4.83
N ASN A 286 3.11 4.50 4.73
CA ASN A 286 4.54 4.50 5.08
C ASN A 286 5.37 5.39 4.17
N HIS A 287 5.01 5.53 2.89
CA HIS A 287 5.66 6.50 2.02
C HIS A 287 5.49 7.94 2.55
N ARG A 288 4.28 8.31 2.99
CA ARG A 288 4.02 9.65 3.58
C ARG A 288 4.70 9.85 4.92
N MET A 289 4.76 8.80 5.76
CA MET A 289 5.50 8.85 7.02
C MET A 289 7.01 9.04 6.77
N PHE A 290 7.57 8.40 5.74
CA PHE A 290 8.93 8.65 5.29
C PHE A 290 9.11 10.11 4.85
N LEU A 291 8.21 10.65 4.01
CA LEU A 291 8.30 12.04 3.55
C LEU A 291 8.21 13.05 4.72
N LEU A 292 7.47 12.71 5.78
CA LEU A 292 7.33 13.55 6.97
C LEU A 292 8.57 13.52 7.87
N HIS A 293 9.26 12.38 7.98
CA HIS A 293 10.28 12.15 9.02
C HIS A 293 11.70 11.90 8.50
N GLY A 294 11.86 11.53 7.23
CA GLY A 294 13.14 11.15 6.63
C GLY A 294 13.76 9.87 7.21
N ASP A 295 12.96 8.99 7.81
CA ASP A 295 13.43 7.78 8.50
C ASP A 295 13.19 6.51 7.68
N ALA A 296 14.25 5.71 7.49
CA ALA A 296 14.22 4.49 6.71
C ALA A 296 13.31 3.41 7.29
N LYS A 297 12.98 3.46 8.59
CA LYS A 297 12.09 2.48 9.23
C LYS A 297 10.72 2.39 8.56
N TYR A 298 10.24 3.51 7.98
CA TYR A 298 9.00 3.55 7.22
C TYR A 298 9.17 2.86 5.86
N ILE A 299 10.32 3.05 5.21
CA ILE A 299 10.66 2.35 3.96
C ILE A 299 10.88 0.85 4.20
N ASP A 300 11.39 0.43 5.37
CA ASP A 300 11.51 -0.99 5.72
C ASP A 300 10.14 -1.68 5.79
N VAL A 301 9.13 -1.01 6.37
CA VAL A 301 7.74 -1.51 6.38
C VAL A 301 7.14 -1.48 4.98
N LEU A 302 7.40 -0.43 4.20
CA LEU A 302 6.96 -0.33 2.80
C LEU A 302 7.54 -1.47 1.97
N GLU A 303 8.84 -1.72 2.05
CA GLU A 303 9.54 -2.80 1.33
C GLU A 303 8.94 -4.17 1.71
N ARG A 304 8.71 -4.40 3.01
CA ARG A 304 8.12 -5.65 3.49
C ARG A 304 6.71 -5.85 2.95
N SER A 305 5.84 -4.85 3.02
CA SER A 305 4.48 -4.92 2.44
C SER A 305 4.53 -5.09 0.92
N LEU A 306 5.43 -4.40 0.23
CA LEU A 306 5.58 -4.48 -1.23
C LEU A 306 5.96 -5.88 -1.69
N TYR A 307 7.12 -6.40 -1.24
CA TYR A 307 7.68 -7.65 -1.76
C TYR A 307 6.98 -8.92 -1.25
N ASN A 308 6.07 -8.80 -0.28
CA ASN A 308 5.37 -9.93 0.32
C ASN A 308 3.84 -9.75 0.21
N GLY A 309 3.21 -9.04 1.14
CA GLY A 309 1.75 -8.97 1.25
C GLY A 309 1.01 -8.29 0.08
N PHE A 310 1.67 -7.40 -0.66
CA PHE A 310 1.11 -6.81 -1.88
C PHE A 310 1.32 -7.73 -3.09
N LEU A 311 2.56 -8.15 -3.37
CA LEU A 311 2.85 -9.00 -4.53
C LEU A 311 2.16 -10.37 -4.44
N SER A 312 1.85 -10.90 -3.25
CA SER A 312 1.00 -12.08 -3.13
C SER A 312 -0.39 -11.85 -3.70
N GLY A 313 -0.89 -10.61 -3.66
CA GLY A 313 -2.21 -10.20 -4.10
C GLY A 313 -2.46 -10.29 -5.61
N ILE A 314 -1.44 -10.46 -6.44
CA ILE A 314 -1.53 -10.47 -7.91
C ILE A 314 -0.77 -11.68 -8.49
N SER A 315 -1.32 -12.32 -9.51
CA SER A 315 -0.64 -13.40 -10.23
C SER A 315 0.52 -12.84 -11.08
N LEU A 316 1.49 -13.68 -11.44
CA LEU A 316 2.66 -13.29 -12.24
C LEU A 316 2.26 -12.98 -13.69
N SER A 317 1.14 -13.55 -14.14
CA SER A 317 0.48 -13.19 -15.41
C SER A 317 -0.26 -11.85 -15.34
N GLY A 318 -0.49 -11.29 -14.15
CA GLY A 318 -1.13 -10.01 -13.92
C GLY A 318 -2.66 -10.00 -14.07
N ASP A 319 -3.30 -11.17 -14.12
CA ASP A 319 -4.71 -11.34 -14.52
C ASP A 319 -5.59 -12.03 -13.46
N HIS A 320 -5.04 -12.48 -12.34
CA HIS A 320 -5.78 -13.07 -11.22
C HIS A 320 -5.29 -12.49 -9.90
N PHE A 321 -6.22 -12.26 -8.97
CA PHE A 321 -5.96 -11.51 -7.75
C PHE A 321 -6.43 -12.26 -6.50
N PHE A 322 -5.72 -12.07 -5.39
CA PHE A 322 -6.26 -12.33 -4.06
C PHE A 322 -6.92 -11.08 -3.51
N TYR A 323 -8.05 -11.27 -2.83
CA TYR A 323 -8.61 -10.27 -1.94
C TYR A 323 -7.94 -10.41 -0.56
N VAL A 324 -7.91 -11.64 -0.04
CA VAL A 324 -7.38 -12.05 1.27
C VAL A 324 -6.04 -12.77 1.10
N ASN A 325 -5.05 -12.46 1.93
CA ASN A 325 -3.69 -13.04 1.83
C ASN A 325 -3.31 -13.78 3.13
N PRO A 326 -3.71 -15.05 3.31
CA PRO A 326 -3.43 -15.81 4.53
C PRO A 326 -1.95 -16.19 4.66
N LEU A 327 -1.52 -16.52 5.89
CA LEU A 327 -0.14 -16.99 6.19
C LEU A 327 -0.07 -18.50 6.43
N ALA A 328 -1.22 -19.16 6.55
CA ALA A 328 -1.35 -20.61 6.52
C ALA A 328 -2.62 -20.99 5.76
N PHE A 329 -2.62 -22.13 5.09
CA PHE A 329 -3.77 -22.64 4.36
C PHE A 329 -3.79 -24.17 4.42
N ASP A 330 -4.95 -24.73 4.72
CA ASP A 330 -5.19 -26.17 4.91
C ASP A 330 -5.63 -26.91 3.63
N GLY A 331 -5.76 -26.19 2.51
CA GLY A 331 -6.28 -26.75 1.26
C GLY A 331 -7.82 -26.76 1.17
N HIS A 332 -8.54 -26.31 2.19
CA HIS A 332 -10.00 -26.45 2.30
C HIS A 332 -10.74 -25.16 2.64
N PHE A 333 -10.19 -24.30 3.50
CA PHE A 333 -10.85 -23.08 3.95
C PHE A 333 -11.05 -22.09 2.79
N LEU A 334 -12.30 -21.65 2.58
CA LEU A 334 -12.65 -20.65 1.56
C LEU A 334 -12.33 -19.24 2.07
N PHE A 335 -11.04 -18.96 2.27
CA PHE A 335 -10.56 -17.71 2.87
C PHE A 335 -10.77 -16.49 1.96
N ASN A 336 -10.76 -16.67 0.64
CA ASN A 336 -10.80 -15.57 -0.30
C ASN A 336 -12.24 -15.14 -0.62
N ARG A 337 -12.40 -13.91 -1.09
CA ARG A 337 -13.72 -13.33 -1.38
C ARG A 337 -14.48 -14.11 -2.46
N ASP A 338 -15.81 -14.05 -2.39
CA ASP A 338 -16.74 -14.81 -3.23
C ASP A 338 -16.49 -16.33 -3.15
N ASP A 339 -16.40 -16.84 -1.91
CA ASP A 339 -16.27 -18.26 -1.55
C ASP A 339 -15.14 -18.97 -2.33
N SER A 340 -13.96 -18.36 -2.35
CA SER A 340 -12.82 -18.85 -3.12
C SER A 340 -11.65 -19.25 -2.22
N GLN A 341 -10.82 -20.16 -2.72
CA GLN A 341 -9.54 -20.57 -2.12
C GLN A 341 -8.33 -20.24 -3.00
N GLN A 342 -8.56 -19.53 -4.12
CA GLN A 342 -7.56 -19.23 -5.15
C GLN A 342 -7.68 -17.76 -5.57
N ARG A 343 -6.67 -17.28 -6.30
CA ARG A 343 -6.78 -16.01 -7.00
C ARG A 343 -7.90 -16.07 -8.04
N LYS A 344 -8.61 -14.97 -8.24
CA LYS A 344 -9.70 -14.82 -9.21
C LYS A 344 -9.44 -13.64 -10.13
N ALA A 345 -9.92 -13.73 -11.37
CA ALA A 345 -9.80 -12.62 -12.31
C ALA A 345 -10.55 -11.37 -11.85
N TRP A 346 -11.68 -11.53 -11.16
CA TRP A 346 -12.51 -10.44 -10.66
C TRP A 346 -13.41 -10.91 -9.51
N PHE A 347 -13.99 -9.97 -8.76
CA PHE A 347 -14.89 -10.22 -7.63
C PHE A 347 -16.17 -9.38 -7.73
N ASN A 348 -17.19 -9.72 -6.94
CA ASN A 348 -18.39 -8.88 -6.80
C ASN A 348 -18.07 -7.50 -6.21
N CYS A 349 -17.09 -7.43 -5.30
CA CYS A 349 -16.46 -6.20 -4.84
C CYS A 349 -14.99 -6.22 -5.29
N SER A 350 -14.68 -5.44 -6.32
CA SER A 350 -13.40 -5.51 -7.02
C SER A 350 -12.43 -4.38 -6.69
N CYS A 351 -12.49 -3.90 -5.44
CA CYS A 351 -11.52 -2.94 -4.94
C CYS A 351 -10.08 -3.46 -5.10
N CYS A 352 -9.79 -4.74 -4.82
CA CYS A 352 -8.42 -5.28 -4.89
C CYS A 352 -7.86 -5.23 -6.32
N PRO A 353 -8.49 -5.84 -7.34
CA PRO A 353 -8.03 -5.74 -8.73
C PRO A 353 -7.84 -4.29 -9.21
N SER A 354 -8.82 -3.41 -8.98
CA SER A 354 -8.76 -2.02 -9.43
C SER A 354 -7.66 -1.22 -8.70
N ASN A 355 -7.41 -1.51 -7.43
CA ASN A 355 -6.39 -0.85 -6.63
C ASN A 355 -4.96 -1.34 -6.98
N VAL A 356 -4.79 -2.62 -7.32
CA VAL A 356 -3.49 -3.14 -7.81
C VAL A 356 -3.07 -2.44 -9.10
N VAL A 357 -4.02 -2.23 -10.02
CA VAL A 357 -3.77 -1.55 -11.30
C VAL A 357 -3.23 -0.14 -11.13
N ARG A 358 -3.63 0.60 -10.08
CA ARG A 358 -3.08 1.93 -9.82
C ARG A 358 -1.75 1.93 -9.06
N LEU A 359 -1.55 1.02 -8.11
CA LEU A 359 -0.33 1.04 -7.31
C LEU A 359 0.89 0.66 -8.15
N LEU A 360 0.82 -0.46 -8.89
CA LEU A 360 1.98 -1.03 -9.58
C LEU A 360 2.72 -0.04 -10.48
N PRO A 361 2.05 0.70 -11.41
CA PRO A 361 2.74 1.69 -12.23
C PRO A 361 3.19 2.94 -11.45
N SER A 362 2.64 3.23 -10.28
CA SER A 362 3.04 4.37 -9.45
C SER A 362 4.29 4.14 -8.59
N LEU A 363 4.74 2.88 -8.46
CA LEU A 363 5.82 2.51 -7.54
C LEU A 363 7.13 3.22 -7.85
N SER A 364 7.40 3.59 -9.11
CA SER A 364 8.60 4.34 -9.53
C SER A 364 8.80 5.61 -8.70
N GLY A 365 7.70 6.29 -8.33
CA GLY A 365 7.68 7.49 -7.49
C GLY A 365 8.05 7.28 -6.02
N THR A 366 8.32 6.05 -5.58
CA THR A 366 8.73 5.74 -4.19
C THR A 366 10.20 5.33 -4.05
N LEU A 367 10.89 5.10 -5.18
CA LEU A 367 12.28 4.60 -5.20
C LEU A 367 13.27 5.64 -4.66
N TYR A 368 12.99 6.92 -4.93
CA TYR A 368 13.85 8.04 -4.57
C TYR A 368 13.04 9.14 -3.91
N ALA A 369 13.72 9.99 -3.16
CA ALA A 369 13.18 11.27 -2.74
C ALA A 369 14.27 12.33 -2.73
N GLN A 370 13.84 13.58 -2.72
CA GLN A 370 14.73 14.72 -2.72
C GLN A 370 14.20 15.79 -1.76
N CYS A 371 15.11 16.40 -1.00
CA CYS A 371 14.84 17.57 -0.18
C CYS A 371 16.12 18.43 -0.16
N ASP A 372 16.02 19.70 -0.52
CA ASP A 372 17.16 20.63 -0.56
C ASP A 372 18.39 20.04 -1.29
N ASP A 373 19.51 19.86 -0.59
CA ASP A 373 20.79 19.30 -1.04
C ASP A 373 20.93 17.79 -0.79
N ALA A 374 19.82 17.08 -0.56
CA ALA A 374 19.81 15.65 -0.23
C ALA A 374 19.02 14.81 -1.26
N VAL A 375 19.61 13.68 -1.67
CA VAL A 375 18.97 12.62 -2.45
C VAL A 375 18.85 11.37 -1.59
N PHE A 376 17.66 10.80 -1.51
CA PHE A 376 17.40 9.54 -0.82
C PHE A 376 17.22 8.42 -1.83
N VAL A 377 17.95 7.32 -1.64
CA VAL A 377 17.76 6.05 -2.35
C VAL A 377 17.04 5.09 -1.39
N ASN A 378 15.73 4.96 -1.59
CA ASN A 378 14.83 4.20 -0.72
C ASN A 378 14.77 2.73 -1.13
N LEU A 379 14.51 2.45 -2.40
CA LEU A 379 14.37 1.07 -2.89
C LEU A 379 15.48 0.72 -3.88
N PHE A 380 15.88 -0.55 -3.88
CA PHE A 380 16.92 -1.08 -4.74
C PHE A 380 16.30 -1.81 -5.93
N VAL A 381 16.19 -1.11 -7.04
CA VAL A 381 15.59 -1.62 -8.28
C VAL A 381 16.48 -1.22 -9.44
N ALA A 382 16.80 -2.17 -10.32
CA ALA A 382 17.60 -1.88 -11.50
C ALA A 382 16.86 -0.91 -12.43
N GLY A 383 17.53 0.17 -12.84
CA GLY A 383 16.91 1.22 -13.63
C GLY A 383 17.67 2.55 -13.52
N SER A 384 17.12 3.61 -14.13
CA SER A 384 17.67 4.95 -14.01
C SER A 384 16.60 5.98 -13.69
N ALA A 385 16.96 7.00 -12.93
CA ALA A 385 16.13 8.15 -12.62
C ALA A 385 16.85 9.46 -12.99
N GLU A 386 16.07 10.46 -13.38
CA GLU A 386 16.54 11.82 -13.60
C GLU A 386 16.03 12.70 -12.46
N LEU A 387 16.95 13.37 -11.77
CA LEU A 387 16.71 14.23 -10.63
C LEU A 387 17.32 15.62 -10.91
N SER A 388 16.92 16.63 -10.13
CA SER A 388 17.47 17.98 -10.25
C SER A 388 17.94 18.49 -8.90
N ILE A 389 19.25 18.52 -8.66
CA ILE A 389 19.84 18.98 -7.39
C ILE A 389 20.40 20.39 -7.58
N GLU A 390 19.90 21.35 -6.80
CA GLU A 390 20.25 22.78 -6.94
C GLU A 390 20.12 23.32 -8.38
N GLY A 391 19.18 22.78 -9.16
CA GLY A 391 18.98 23.12 -10.57
C GLY A 391 19.95 22.46 -11.55
N ALA A 392 20.91 21.67 -11.06
CA ALA A 392 21.79 20.83 -11.88
C ALA A 392 21.14 19.46 -12.12
N ALA A 393 21.27 18.95 -13.35
CA ALA A 393 20.77 17.62 -13.72
C ALA A 393 21.65 16.52 -13.11
N LEU A 394 21.02 15.57 -12.43
CA LEU A 394 21.63 14.37 -11.89
C LEU A 394 20.88 13.16 -12.45
N ARG A 395 21.58 12.31 -13.22
CA ARG A 395 21.05 10.99 -13.56
C ARG A 395 21.66 9.94 -12.63
N LEU A 396 20.80 9.17 -11.99
CA LEU A 396 21.20 8.08 -11.10
C LEU A 396 20.84 6.75 -11.78
N THR A 397 21.80 5.84 -11.90
CA THR A 397 21.58 4.51 -12.47
C THR A 397 21.89 3.43 -11.43
N GLN A 398 20.91 2.57 -11.12
CA GLN A 398 21.08 1.40 -10.26
C GLN A 398 21.28 0.13 -11.10
N GLU A 399 22.33 -0.62 -10.79
CA GLU A 399 22.59 -1.97 -11.31
C GLU A 399 22.56 -2.95 -10.14
N THR A 400 21.57 -3.85 -10.13
CA THR A 400 21.40 -4.83 -9.05
C THR A 400 20.55 -6.02 -9.50
N ALA A 401 20.72 -7.15 -8.81
CA ALA A 401 19.84 -8.31 -8.87
C ALA A 401 18.94 -8.43 -7.62
N TYR A 402 18.78 -7.33 -6.87
CA TYR A 402 17.82 -7.24 -5.76
C TYR A 402 16.40 -7.57 -6.26
N PRO A 403 15.58 -8.33 -5.50
CA PRO A 403 15.78 -8.79 -4.13
C PRO A 403 16.55 -10.12 -3.98
N TRP A 404 17.05 -10.71 -5.07
CA TRP A 404 17.71 -12.01 -5.05
C TRP A 404 19.15 -11.94 -4.53
N GLN A 405 19.83 -10.82 -4.75
CA GLN A 405 21.19 -10.57 -4.27
C GLN A 405 21.30 -9.16 -3.69
N GLY A 406 22.16 -9.00 -2.68
CA GLY A 406 22.33 -7.73 -1.97
C GLY A 406 23.42 -6.81 -2.52
N LYS A 407 23.91 -7.05 -3.74
CA LYS A 407 24.87 -6.14 -4.39
C LYS A 407 24.13 -5.07 -5.17
N VAL A 408 24.33 -3.81 -4.83
CA VAL A 408 23.75 -2.66 -5.51
C VAL A 408 24.86 -1.73 -5.94
N LYS A 409 24.90 -1.40 -7.22
CA LYS A 409 25.80 -0.38 -7.77
C LYS A 409 24.97 0.81 -8.21
N ILE A 410 25.32 2.00 -7.71
CA ILE A 410 24.66 3.27 -8.00
C ILE A 410 25.68 4.15 -8.73
N LYS A 411 25.42 4.45 -9.99
CA LYS A 411 26.24 5.36 -10.81
C LYS A 411 25.61 6.74 -10.80
N LEU A 412 26.45 7.76 -10.68
CA LEU A 412 26.02 9.16 -10.70
C LEU A 412 26.55 9.82 -11.98
N ASP A 413 25.65 9.99 -12.93
CA ASP A 413 25.91 10.61 -14.21
C ASP A 413 25.62 12.12 -14.09
N ILE A 414 26.68 12.89 -13.82
CA ILE A 414 26.66 14.36 -13.71
C ILE A 414 27.60 14.98 -14.74
N SER A 415 27.27 16.18 -15.22
CA SER A 415 28.06 16.90 -16.24
C SER A 415 29.19 17.76 -15.65
N THR A 416 29.02 18.21 -14.41
CA THR A 416 29.96 19.04 -13.65
C THR A 416 29.95 18.59 -12.20
N ALA A 417 30.92 19.03 -11.41
CA ALA A 417 30.96 18.68 -9.99
C ALA A 417 29.79 19.33 -9.23
N ILE A 418 29.13 18.56 -8.35
CA ILE A 418 27.96 19.00 -7.58
C ILE A 418 28.15 18.60 -6.13
N ASP A 419 27.94 19.53 -5.20
CA ASP A 419 27.94 19.28 -3.77
C ASP A 419 26.53 18.85 -3.33
N PHE A 420 26.40 17.63 -2.81
CA PHE A 420 25.14 17.15 -2.23
C PHE A 420 25.35 15.94 -1.31
N THR A 421 24.35 15.65 -0.49
CA THR A 421 24.33 14.46 0.39
C THR A 421 23.51 13.34 -0.26
N LEU A 422 24.16 12.19 -0.51
CA LEU A 422 23.45 10.98 -0.90
C LEU A 422 23.13 10.14 0.34
N HIS A 423 21.85 9.91 0.59
CA HIS A 423 21.31 9.03 1.62
C HIS A 423 20.99 7.68 1.00
N VAL A 424 21.77 6.65 1.31
CA VAL A 424 21.51 5.27 0.85
C VAL A 424 20.93 4.47 1.99
N ARG A 425 19.71 3.91 1.84
CA ARG A 425 19.08 3.14 2.91
C ARG A 425 19.95 1.94 3.32
N ILE A 426 20.04 1.67 4.61
CA ILE A 426 20.59 0.44 5.16
C ILE A 426 19.41 -0.33 5.79
N PRO A 427 18.84 -1.33 5.08
CA PRO A 427 17.60 -1.99 5.51
C PRO A 427 17.67 -2.55 6.93
N GLY A 428 16.59 -2.44 7.71
CA GLY A 428 16.51 -3.02 9.05
C GLY A 428 16.91 -4.50 9.11
N TRP A 429 16.46 -5.31 8.14
CA TRP A 429 16.77 -6.75 8.10
C TRP A 429 18.27 -7.04 7.98
N SER A 430 19.04 -6.14 7.35
CA SER A 430 20.51 -6.22 7.23
C SER A 430 21.26 -5.73 8.49
N ARG A 431 20.51 -5.12 9.42
CA ARG A 431 20.99 -4.63 10.72
C ARG A 431 20.48 -5.52 11.88
N GLY A 432 19.85 -6.65 11.56
CA GLY A 432 19.33 -7.59 12.55
C GLY A 432 17.90 -7.27 13.06
N GLU A 433 17.15 -6.44 12.34
CA GLU A 433 15.77 -6.06 12.68
C GLU A 433 14.80 -6.52 11.58
N PRO A 434 13.98 -7.58 11.78
CA PRO A 434 13.06 -8.06 10.73
C PRO A 434 12.03 -7.00 10.32
N VAL A 435 11.55 -6.26 11.30
CA VAL A 435 10.70 -5.06 11.20
C VAL A 435 11.13 -4.09 12.30
N PRO A 436 10.76 -2.80 12.20
CA PRO A 436 10.95 -1.89 13.33
C PRO A 436 10.21 -2.41 14.57
N ARG A 437 10.72 -2.04 15.76
CA ARG A 437 10.18 -2.49 17.06
C ARG A 437 10.39 -3.98 17.32
N ASN A 438 9.73 -4.52 18.34
CA ASN A 438 10.03 -5.82 18.93
C ASN A 438 8.95 -6.87 18.67
N LEU A 439 8.09 -6.66 17.66
CA LEU A 439 7.06 -7.64 17.28
C LEU A 439 7.68 -8.94 16.75
N TYR A 440 8.82 -8.84 16.09
CA TYR A 440 9.59 -9.96 15.55
C TYR A 440 11.06 -9.80 15.88
N ARG A 441 11.77 -10.92 16.02
CA ARG A 441 13.24 -10.94 16.20
C ARG A 441 13.87 -12.11 15.46
N TYR A 442 15.12 -11.93 15.07
CA TYR A 442 15.93 -13.05 14.58
C TYR A 442 16.42 -13.94 15.74
N LEU A 443 16.53 -15.24 15.49
CA LEU A 443 17.19 -16.17 16.41
C LEU A 443 18.71 -16.06 16.29
N GLU A 444 19.21 -15.97 15.06
CA GLU A 444 20.63 -15.81 14.78
C GLU A 444 21.10 -14.37 15.04
N GLN A 445 22.27 -14.24 15.67
CA GLN A 445 22.97 -12.95 15.75
C GLN A 445 23.47 -12.53 14.37
N GLU A 446 23.48 -11.22 14.10
CA GLU A 446 24.08 -10.72 12.86
C GLU A 446 25.57 -11.02 12.85
N THR A 447 26.06 -11.61 11.76
CA THR A 447 27.47 -12.03 11.64
C THR A 447 28.22 -11.27 10.56
N GLN A 448 27.51 -10.59 9.65
CA GLN A 448 28.12 -9.84 8.55
C GLN A 448 27.46 -8.47 8.42
N PRO A 449 28.14 -7.36 8.75
CA PRO A 449 27.59 -6.04 8.58
C PRO A 449 27.52 -5.69 7.08
N PRO A 450 26.59 -4.80 6.68
CA PRO A 450 26.62 -4.16 5.38
C PRO A 450 27.97 -3.47 5.11
N ALA A 451 28.33 -3.32 3.84
CA ALA A 451 29.51 -2.58 3.42
C ALA A 451 29.14 -1.57 2.32
N LEU A 452 29.77 -0.41 2.36
CA LEU A 452 29.56 0.69 1.42
C LEU A 452 30.89 1.17 0.89
N TYR A 453 30.95 1.42 -0.41
CA TYR A 453 32.15 1.89 -1.08
C TYR A 453 31.80 3.06 -1.99
N VAL A 454 32.74 3.99 -2.11
CA VAL A 454 32.72 5.06 -3.11
C VAL A 454 33.98 4.94 -3.94
N ASN A 455 33.84 4.76 -5.25
CA ASN A 455 34.98 4.56 -6.16
C ASN A 455 35.97 3.48 -5.68
N ASP A 456 35.44 2.34 -5.22
CA ASP A 456 36.18 1.20 -4.65
C ASP A 456 36.89 1.46 -3.31
N GLU A 457 36.76 2.65 -2.73
CA GLU A 457 37.22 2.94 -1.38
C GLU A 457 36.12 2.65 -0.35
N ALA A 458 36.42 1.80 0.63
CA ALA A 458 35.48 1.46 1.70
C ALA A 458 35.19 2.68 2.57
N LEU A 459 33.91 2.99 2.78
CA LEU A 459 33.46 4.05 3.65
C LEU A 459 32.88 3.48 4.96
N PRO A 460 33.19 4.09 6.12
CA PRO A 460 32.46 3.81 7.34
C PRO A 460 30.96 4.08 7.15
N LEU A 461 30.12 3.18 7.67
CA LEU A 461 28.67 3.37 7.68
C LEU A 461 28.27 4.35 8.79
N ASP A 462 28.23 5.64 8.47
CA ASP A 462 27.56 6.64 9.32
C ASP A 462 26.04 6.57 9.08
N ILE A 463 25.37 5.75 9.89
CA ILE A 463 23.94 5.49 9.75
C ILE A 463 23.15 6.44 10.65
N ALA A 464 22.40 7.35 10.03
CA ALA A 464 21.44 8.21 10.71
C ALA A 464 20.03 7.92 10.16
N GLN A 465 19.08 7.65 11.06
CA GLN A 465 17.70 7.28 10.70
C GLN A 465 17.63 6.16 9.64
N GLY A 466 18.55 5.19 9.74
CA GLY A 466 18.64 4.05 8.83
C GLY A 466 19.18 4.37 7.42
N TYR A 467 19.72 5.56 7.17
CA TYR A 467 20.45 5.89 5.94
C TYR A 467 21.94 6.06 6.20
N ALA A 468 22.78 5.48 5.35
CA ALA A 468 24.18 5.85 5.26
C ALA A 468 24.28 7.22 4.55
N ARG A 469 24.87 8.21 5.23
CA ARG A 469 24.98 9.58 4.73
C ARG A 469 26.33 9.80 4.05
N ILE A 470 26.30 10.14 2.77
CA ILE A 470 27.51 10.39 1.97
C ILE A 470 27.49 11.84 1.50
N GLN A 471 28.05 12.73 2.32
CA GLN A 471 28.19 14.13 1.99
C GLN A 471 29.54 14.37 1.29
N ARG A 472 29.51 14.80 0.03
CA ARG A 472 30.73 15.08 -0.74
C ARG A 472 30.45 15.99 -1.93
N GLN A 473 31.54 16.49 -2.51
CA GLN A 473 31.53 16.98 -3.88
C GLN A 473 31.61 15.78 -4.83
N TRP A 474 30.52 15.50 -5.53
CA TRP A 474 30.46 14.44 -6.52
C TRP A 474 31.09 14.92 -7.83
N GLN A 475 31.84 14.04 -8.47
CA GLN A 475 32.54 14.24 -9.74
C GLN A 475 31.92 13.36 -10.84
N PRO A 476 32.02 13.76 -12.12
CA PRO A 476 31.57 12.93 -13.23
C PRO A 476 32.19 11.52 -13.18
N GLY A 477 31.33 10.49 -13.20
CA GLY A 477 31.75 9.09 -13.19
C GLY A 477 31.89 8.46 -11.79
N ASP A 478 31.58 9.21 -10.73
CA ASP A 478 31.53 8.64 -9.39
C ASP A 478 30.50 7.50 -9.27
N GLU A 479 30.84 6.50 -8.47
CA GLU A 479 29.97 5.37 -8.18
C GLU A 479 29.94 5.02 -6.70
N VAL A 480 28.78 4.55 -6.26
CA VAL A 480 28.56 3.97 -4.93
C VAL A 480 28.26 2.48 -5.09
N LYS A 481 28.91 1.65 -4.27
CA LYS A 481 28.60 0.22 -4.18
C LYS A 481 28.12 -0.08 -2.77
N LEU A 482 26.96 -0.72 -2.67
CA LEU A 482 26.40 -1.24 -1.44
C LEU A 482 26.40 -2.76 -1.52
N GLU A 483 26.94 -3.40 -0.48
CA GLU A 483 26.89 -4.84 -0.27
C GLU A 483 26.06 -5.14 0.98
N LEU A 484 24.93 -5.81 0.78
CA LEU A 484 24.03 -6.28 1.82
C LEU A 484 24.14 -7.81 1.92
N PRO A 485 24.79 -8.35 2.97
CA PRO A 485 24.73 -9.78 3.23
C PRO A 485 23.27 -10.25 3.34
N MET A 486 22.90 -11.30 2.59
CA MET A 486 21.56 -11.89 2.59
C MET A 486 21.57 -13.33 3.13
N PRO A 487 21.90 -13.53 4.42
CA PRO A 487 21.77 -14.84 5.05
C PRO A 487 20.30 -15.26 5.11
N ILE A 488 20.07 -16.57 5.21
CA ILE A 488 18.77 -17.10 5.62
C ILE A 488 18.64 -16.86 7.12
N ARG A 489 17.51 -16.30 7.54
CA ARG A 489 17.24 -15.94 8.93
C ARG A 489 16.00 -16.63 9.44
N ARG A 490 16.04 -17.04 10.71
CA ARG A 490 14.88 -17.54 11.44
C ARG A 490 14.25 -16.42 12.23
N VAL A 491 12.98 -16.16 11.98
CA VAL A 491 12.19 -15.16 12.69
C VAL A 491 11.28 -15.85 13.69
N VAL A 492 11.26 -15.32 14.91
CA VAL A 492 10.25 -15.66 15.91
C VAL A 492 9.46 -14.42 16.30
N ALA A 493 8.17 -14.60 16.55
CA ALA A 493 7.28 -13.54 16.99
C ALA A 493 7.48 -13.21 18.47
N HIS A 494 6.99 -12.03 18.87
CA HIS A 494 6.84 -11.65 20.25
C HIS A 494 5.99 -12.69 21.00
N PRO A 495 6.32 -13.07 22.25
CA PRO A 495 5.59 -14.13 22.97
C PRO A 495 4.09 -13.90 23.20
N GLN A 496 3.62 -12.67 23.03
CA GLN A 496 2.18 -12.34 23.11
C GLN A 496 1.41 -12.68 21.82
N VAL A 497 2.11 -12.97 20.72
CA VAL A 497 1.50 -13.46 19.49
C VAL A 497 1.26 -14.97 19.66
N GLU A 498 0.11 -15.31 20.23
CA GLU A 498 -0.22 -16.70 20.59
C GLU A 498 -0.24 -17.64 19.37
N ALA A 499 -0.67 -17.14 18.21
CA ALA A 499 -0.72 -17.90 16.96
C ALA A 499 0.65 -18.41 16.49
N ASP A 500 1.72 -17.70 16.87
CA ASP A 500 3.11 -17.97 16.49
C ASP A 500 3.93 -18.60 17.62
N ALA A 501 3.29 -18.94 18.75
CA ALA A 501 3.96 -19.57 19.87
C ALA A 501 4.57 -20.91 19.46
N GLY A 502 5.88 -21.06 19.69
CA GLY A 502 6.62 -22.26 19.30
C GLY A 502 6.74 -22.45 17.79
N ARG A 503 6.59 -21.39 16.98
CA ARG A 503 6.77 -21.41 15.52
C ARG A 503 7.96 -20.56 15.08
N VAL A 504 8.41 -20.79 13.86
CA VAL A 504 9.54 -20.06 13.26
C VAL A 504 9.30 -19.85 11.76
N ALA A 505 9.52 -18.64 11.27
CA ALA A 505 9.47 -18.32 9.85
C ALA A 505 10.89 -18.19 9.27
N LEU A 506 11.01 -18.38 7.95
CA LEU A 506 12.27 -18.18 7.22
C LEU A 506 12.21 -16.91 6.38
N GLU A 507 13.31 -16.15 6.40
CA GLU A 507 13.47 -14.94 5.57
C GLU A 507 14.85 -14.92 4.90
N ARG A 508 14.95 -14.22 3.77
CA ARG A 508 16.23 -13.87 3.15
C ARG A 508 16.12 -12.52 2.45
N GLY A 509 16.91 -11.55 2.91
CA GLY A 509 16.76 -10.18 2.46
C GLY A 509 15.36 -9.64 2.81
N PRO A 510 14.65 -8.97 1.88
CA PRO A 510 13.30 -8.47 2.12
C PRO A 510 12.20 -9.53 1.97
N LEU A 511 12.55 -10.78 1.61
CA LEU A 511 11.59 -11.82 1.24
C LEU A 511 11.30 -12.75 2.42
N VAL A 512 10.01 -12.89 2.73
CA VAL A 512 9.45 -13.94 3.58
C VAL A 512 9.26 -15.19 2.72
N TYR A 513 9.53 -16.37 3.30
CA TYR A 513 9.39 -17.65 2.63
C TYR A 513 8.23 -18.47 3.22
N CYS A 514 7.65 -19.34 2.40
CA CYS A 514 6.65 -20.31 2.81
C CYS A 514 6.93 -21.70 2.22
N PHE A 515 6.36 -22.73 2.83
CA PHE A 515 6.36 -24.10 2.31
C PHE A 515 5.01 -24.37 1.65
N GLU A 516 5.01 -24.85 0.40
CA GLU A 516 3.81 -25.29 -0.30
C GLU A 516 3.81 -26.83 -0.47
N ALA A 517 2.65 -27.47 -0.38
CA ALA A 517 2.53 -28.92 -0.52
C ALA A 517 3.08 -29.43 -1.86
N VAL A 518 2.94 -28.64 -2.93
CA VAL A 518 3.40 -28.99 -4.29
C VAL A 518 4.90 -29.27 -4.38
N ASP A 519 5.72 -28.65 -3.52
CA ASP A 519 7.17 -28.84 -3.52
C ASP A 519 7.65 -29.91 -2.55
N ASN A 520 6.83 -30.26 -1.55
CA ASN A 520 7.30 -30.98 -0.37
C ASN A 520 6.72 -32.39 -0.23
N GLY A 521 5.64 -32.73 -0.95
CA GLY A 521 5.08 -34.09 -1.04
C GLY A 521 4.54 -34.69 0.28
N ALA A 522 4.68 -33.97 1.39
CA ALA A 522 4.11 -34.24 2.70
C ALA A 522 3.26 -33.04 3.15
N SER A 523 2.48 -33.21 4.22
CA SER A 523 1.78 -32.08 4.83
C SER A 523 2.79 -31.06 5.31
N VAL A 524 2.67 -29.82 4.81
CA VAL A 524 3.55 -28.72 5.23
C VAL A 524 3.12 -28.13 6.56
N LEU A 525 1.85 -28.34 6.96
CA LEU A 525 1.33 -27.89 8.25
C LEU A 525 1.92 -28.67 9.43
N ASP A 526 2.31 -29.92 9.20
CA ASP A 526 2.95 -30.80 10.19
C ASP A 526 4.48 -30.59 10.28
N LEU A 527 5.05 -29.70 9.45
CA LEU A 527 6.48 -29.43 9.44
C LEU A 527 6.94 -28.85 10.79
N ALA A 528 7.90 -29.53 11.42
CA ALA A 528 8.67 -29.02 12.54
C ALA A 528 10.12 -28.80 12.12
N LEU A 529 10.62 -27.56 12.25
CA LEU A 529 11.99 -27.18 11.93
C LEU A 529 12.86 -27.20 13.19
N PRO A 530 13.85 -28.11 13.28
CA PRO A 530 14.91 -28.05 14.27
C PRO A 530 15.71 -26.75 14.16
N ASP A 531 16.14 -26.17 15.28
CA ASP A 531 17.01 -24.99 15.29
C ASP A 531 18.35 -25.24 14.57
N ASP A 532 18.84 -26.48 14.56
CA ASP A 532 20.06 -26.91 13.88
C ASP A 532 19.85 -27.34 12.41
N SER A 533 18.62 -27.26 11.89
CA SER A 533 18.38 -27.49 10.46
C SER A 533 19.13 -26.47 9.61
N HIS A 534 19.65 -26.88 8.46
CA HIS A 534 20.39 -26.00 7.57
C HIS A 534 19.67 -25.88 6.24
N PHE A 535 19.37 -24.64 5.86
CA PHE A 535 18.83 -24.31 4.56
C PHE A 535 19.90 -23.59 3.72
N THR A 536 19.85 -23.77 2.41
CA THR A 536 20.72 -23.10 1.45
C THR A 536 19.88 -22.45 0.35
N PRO A 537 20.22 -21.23 -0.10
CA PRO A 537 19.55 -20.61 -1.22
C PRO A 537 19.92 -21.31 -2.54
N VAL A 538 18.94 -21.53 -3.40
CA VAL A 538 19.08 -22.18 -4.71
C VAL A 538 18.38 -21.35 -5.78
N ASP A 539 19.16 -20.88 -6.76
CA ASP A 539 18.61 -20.21 -7.94
C ASP A 539 17.74 -21.19 -8.74
N SER A 540 16.47 -20.84 -8.93
CA SER A 540 15.46 -21.67 -9.59
C SER A 540 14.89 -20.92 -10.80
N PRO A 541 15.67 -20.76 -11.89
CA PRO A 541 15.29 -19.90 -13.03
C PRO A 541 14.03 -20.39 -13.78
N GLU A 542 13.79 -21.70 -13.76
CA GLU A 542 12.63 -22.32 -14.41
C GLU A 542 11.34 -22.21 -13.57
N LEU A 543 11.47 -21.90 -12.27
CA LEU A 543 10.33 -21.80 -11.37
C LEU A 543 9.75 -20.39 -11.44
N LEU A 544 8.55 -20.27 -12.03
CA LEU A 544 7.72 -19.06 -11.97
C LEU A 544 8.43 -17.78 -12.43
N GLY A 545 9.22 -17.87 -13.51
CA GLY A 545 9.94 -16.72 -14.08
C GLY A 545 11.27 -16.39 -13.38
N GLY A 546 11.70 -17.24 -12.44
CA GLY A 546 13.00 -17.16 -11.78
C GLY A 546 12.90 -16.63 -10.35
N VAL A 547 13.15 -17.52 -9.39
CA VAL A 547 13.16 -17.19 -7.96
C VAL A 547 14.37 -17.83 -7.27
N VAL A 548 14.71 -17.34 -6.08
CA VAL A 548 15.62 -18.04 -5.16
C VAL A 548 14.78 -18.84 -4.17
N THR A 549 14.86 -20.17 -4.21
CA THR A 549 14.22 -21.07 -3.23
C THR A 549 15.19 -21.42 -2.09
N LEU A 550 14.68 -21.88 -0.94
CA LEU A 550 15.51 -22.36 0.18
C LEU A 550 15.35 -23.87 0.30
N HIS A 551 16.46 -24.60 0.24
CA HIS A 551 16.47 -26.07 0.29
C HIS A 551 17.12 -26.52 1.59
N GLY A 552 16.47 -27.44 2.31
CA GLY A 552 16.99 -28.02 3.54
C GLY A 552 16.61 -29.48 3.67
N GLU A 553 17.22 -30.18 4.63
CA GLU A 553 16.87 -31.54 5.00
C GLU A 553 16.51 -31.58 6.49
N VAL A 554 15.35 -32.15 6.81
CA VAL A 554 14.83 -32.30 8.17
C VAL A 554 14.40 -33.75 8.34
N GLU A 555 14.99 -34.44 9.33
CA GLU A 555 14.68 -35.84 9.64
C GLU A 555 14.78 -36.80 8.43
N GLY A 556 15.70 -36.52 7.50
CA GLY A 556 15.91 -37.32 6.29
C GLY A 556 14.97 -36.99 5.12
N GLN A 557 14.07 -36.02 5.30
CA GLN A 557 13.19 -35.51 4.25
C GLN A 557 13.70 -34.16 3.73
N LYS A 558 13.67 -34.00 2.41
CA LYS A 558 13.99 -32.72 1.76
C LYS A 558 12.80 -31.78 1.82
N TRP A 559 13.09 -30.52 2.14
CA TRP A 559 12.13 -29.44 2.20
C TRP A 559 12.56 -28.28 1.33
N VAL A 560 11.60 -27.70 0.63
CA VAL A 560 11.78 -26.54 -0.24
C VAL A 560 10.79 -25.45 0.21
N ALA A 561 11.34 -24.28 0.52
CA ALA A 561 10.57 -23.07 0.73
C ALA A 561 10.73 -22.12 -0.47
N ALA A 562 9.62 -21.51 -0.90
CA ALA A 562 9.59 -20.51 -1.96
C ALA A 562 9.22 -19.13 -1.36
N PRO A 563 9.54 -18.01 -2.03
CA PRO A 563 9.09 -16.70 -1.59
C PRO A 563 7.56 -16.66 -1.44
N TYR A 564 7.06 -16.07 -0.37
CA TYR A 564 5.62 -16.04 -0.06
C TYR A 564 4.79 -15.51 -1.22
N HIS A 565 5.22 -14.45 -1.90
CA HIS A 565 4.44 -13.84 -2.97
C HIS A 565 4.19 -14.76 -4.18
N VAL A 566 4.98 -15.83 -4.38
CA VAL A 566 4.81 -16.78 -5.50
C VAL A 566 3.98 -18.01 -5.15
N TRP A 567 3.35 -18.05 -3.97
CA TRP A 567 2.46 -19.15 -3.59
C TRP A 567 1.15 -19.15 -4.41
N ALA A 568 0.48 -20.29 -4.50
CA ALA A 568 -0.81 -20.48 -5.19
C ALA A 568 -0.79 -20.21 -6.71
N HIS A 569 0.36 -20.42 -7.38
CA HIS A 569 0.45 -20.42 -8.86
C HIS A 569 0.39 -21.82 -9.47
N ARG A 570 0.50 -22.87 -8.64
CA ARG A 570 0.79 -24.25 -9.08
C ARG A 570 -0.28 -25.25 -8.61
N GLY A 571 -1.49 -24.75 -8.41
CA GLY A 571 -2.63 -25.52 -7.90
C GLY A 571 -2.95 -25.20 -6.45
N VAL A 572 -4.05 -25.79 -5.98
CA VAL A 572 -4.50 -25.69 -4.59
C VAL A 572 -3.76 -26.73 -3.78
N GLY A 573 -3.19 -26.32 -2.66
CA GLY A 573 -2.56 -27.21 -1.69
C GLY A 573 -2.25 -26.46 -0.41
N GLU A 574 -1.86 -27.20 0.62
CA GLU A 574 -1.46 -26.61 1.88
C GLU A 574 -0.30 -25.63 1.71
N MET A 575 -0.28 -24.60 2.56
CA MET A 575 0.80 -23.62 2.65
C MET A 575 1.02 -23.21 4.11
N THR A 576 2.27 -22.99 4.52
CA THR A 576 2.57 -22.32 5.80
C THR A 576 3.80 -21.42 5.73
N VAL A 577 3.69 -20.24 6.33
CA VAL A 577 4.80 -19.33 6.64
C VAL A 577 5.46 -19.69 7.98
N TRP A 578 4.69 -20.23 8.92
CA TRP A 578 5.09 -20.46 10.32
C TRP A 578 5.01 -21.96 10.68
N PRO A 579 5.95 -22.81 10.19
CA PRO A 579 6.09 -24.17 10.70
C PRO A 579 6.41 -24.20 12.20
N LEU A 580 6.20 -25.35 12.83
CA LEU A 580 6.58 -25.56 14.22
C LEU A 580 8.10 -25.42 14.37
N ARG A 581 8.55 -24.87 15.48
CA ARG A 581 9.96 -24.80 15.87
C ARG A 581 10.26 -25.93 16.84
N LYS A 582 11.36 -26.64 16.62
CA LYS A 582 11.88 -27.68 17.50
C LYS A 582 13.24 -27.22 18.06
N GLU A 583 13.23 -26.81 19.34
CA GLU A 583 14.42 -26.34 20.05
C GLU A 583 15.44 -27.44 20.35
#